data_AF-A0A519RFI9-F1
#
_entry.id   AF-A0A519RFI9-F1
#
_cell.length_a   1.000
_cell.length_b   1.000
_cell.length_c   1.000
_cell.angle_alpha   90.00
_cell.angle_beta   90.00
_cell.angle_gamma   90.00
#
_symmetry.space_group_name_H-M   'P 1'
#
loop_
_entity.id
_entity.type
_entity.pdbx_description
1 polymer ?
#
loop_
_entity_poly.entity_id
_entity_poly.type
_entity_poly.pdbx_seq_one_letter_code
_entity_poly.pdbx_strand_id
1 'polypeptide(L)'
;MVLLLSSSSCALFHRHRDAPAPPPPVVVETVRTPDSPTPPKAARDLADAMTTVLHLRPDQTGQVRQVLNSTVEQVNAARQQYPAKSPQLNAALQRINAKSEGELRTLLGPTKYKELQTKRPQIQAEMQHRQ
;
A
#
# COMPACT_ATOMS: atom_id res chain seq x y z
N MET A 1 49.24 40.78 -12.40
CA MET A 1 48.40 39.74 -13.03
C MET A 1 47.41 39.27 -11.97
N VAL A 2 46.16 39.72 -12.10
CA VAL A 2 45.05 39.45 -11.17
C VAL A 2 44.52 38.05 -11.48
N LEU A 3 44.38 37.20 -10.46
CA LEU A 3 43.60 35.96 -10.54
C LEU A 3 42.77 35.84 -9.25
N LEU A 4 41.60 36.46 -9.30
CA LEU A 4 40.47 36.19 -8.42
C LEU A 4 39.94 34.80 -8.76
N LEU A 5 40.10 33.82 -7.85
CA LEU A 5 39.30 32.61 -7.88
C LEU A 5 38.21 32.72 -6.81
N SER A 6 37.05 33.19 -7.24
CA SER A 6 35.79 33.07 -6.51
C SER A 6 35.34 31.61 -6.56
N SER A 7 35.63 30.83 -5.52
CA SER A 7 34.99 29.54 -5.31
C SER A 7 33.62 29.74 -4.64
N SER A 8 32.57 29.69 -5.46
CA SER A 8 31.19 29.50 -4.99
C SER A 8 31.09 28.18 -4.21
N SER A 9 31.05 28.26 -2.88
CA SER A 9 30.63 27.14 -2.04
C SER A 9 29.10 27.11 -1.96
N CYS A 10 28.49 26.47 -2.96
CA CYS A 10 27.13 25.97 -2.88
C CYS A 10 27.14 24.63 -2.13
N ALA A 11 26.90 24.63 -0.82
CA ALA A 11 26.42 23.44 -0.12
C ALA A 11 26.02 23.82 1.30
N LEU A 12 24.73 23.71 1.63
CA LEU A 12 24.19 23.20 2.91
C LEU A 12 22.69 23.50 3.04
N PHE A 13 21.89 23.16 2.04
CA PHE A 13 20.49 22.82 2.29
C PHE A 13 20.41 21.32 2.59
N HIS A 14 20.75 20.93 3.81
CA HIS A 14 20.31 19.65 4.38
C HIS A 14 18.84 19.80 4.78
N ARG A 15 17.94 19.83 3.79
CA ARG A 15 16.52 19.67 4.07
C ARG A 15 16.26 18.17 4.21
N HIS A 16 16.11 17.76 5.47
CA HIS A 16 15.45 16.54 5.94
C HIS A 16 14.76 15.78 4.80
N ARG A 17 15.44 14.75 4.27
CA ARG A 17 14.72 13.70 3.55
C ARG A 17 13.94 12.93 4.60
N ASP A 18 12.64 13.11 4.54
CA ASP A 18 11.63 12.39 5.28
C ASP A 18 12.02 10.93 5.48
N ALA A 19 11.81 10.47 6.71
CA ALA A 19 11.83 9.05 7.04
C ALA A 19 11.05 8.26 5.97
N PRO A 20 11.52 7.07 5.56
CA PRO A 20 10.83 6.27 4.58
C PRO A 20 9.37 6.13 5.00
N ALA A 21 8.46 6.60 4.15
CA ALA A 21 7.04 6.37 4.35
C ALA A 21 6.85 4.88 4.61
N PRO A 22 6.06 4.48 5.63
CA PRO A 22 5.77 3.07 5.85
C PRO A 22 5.30 2.48 4.52
N PRO A 23 5.82 1.30 4.13
CA PRO A 23 5.57 0.73 2.80
C PRO A 23 4.07 0.76 2.52
N PRO A 24 3.58 0.91 1.28
CA PRO A 24 2.14 0.88 0.98
C PRO A 24 1.51 -0.43 1.46
N PRO A 25 0.18 -0.51 1.66
CA PRO A 25 -0.48 -1.73 2.11
C PRO A 25 -0.26 -2.80 1.04
N VAL A 26 0.78 -3.60 1.23
CA VAL A 26 1.02 -4.79 0.43
C VAL A 26 -0.14 -5.70 0.79
N VAL A 27 -1.08 -5.86 -0.14
CA VAL A 27 -2.00 -7.00 -0.14
C VAL A 27 -1.08 -8.21 -0.03
N VAL A 28 -1.00 -8.76 1.18
CA VAL A 28 0.06 -9.65 1.61
C VAL A 28 0.12 -10.80 0.64
N GLU A 29 1.23 -10.89 -0.09
CA GLU A 29 1.54 -11.97 -1.02
C GLU A 29 1.87 -13.21 -0.18
N THR A 30 0.84 -13.81 0.42
CA THR A 30 0.94 -15.07 1.13
C THR A 30 1.17 -16.16 0.09
N VAL A 31 2.42 -16.59 -0.05
CA VAL A 31 2.87 -17.84 -0.69
C VAL A 31 2.02 -18.25 -1.90
N ARG A 32 2.09 -17.45 -2.98
CA ARG A 32 1.55 -17.83 -4.30
C ARG A 32 2.60 -17.56 -5.35
N THR A 33 2.64 -18.39 -6.38
CA THR A 33 3.35 -18.06 -7.61
C THR A 33 2.89 -16.66 -8.06
N PRO A 34 3.80 -15.71 -8.35
CA PRO A 34 3.46 -14.32 -8.71
C PRO A 34 2.44 -14.21 -9.85
N ASP A 35 2.33 -15.26 -10.66
CA ASP A 35 1.43 -15.42 -11.79
C ASP A 35 -0.02 -15.79 -11.46
N SER A 36 -0.32 -16.26 -10.25
CA SER A 36 -1.68 -16.72 -9.93
C SER A 36 -2.60 -15.55 -9.53
N PRO A 37 -3.88 -15.53 -9.98
CA PRO A 37 -4.83 -14.53 -9.54
C PRO A 37 -5.02 -14.54 -8.02
N THR A 38 -5.13 -13.35 -7.44
CA THR A 38 -5.51 -13.18 -6.04
C THR A 38 -7.01 -13.47 -5.90
N PRO A 39 -7.43 -14.36 -4.98
CA PRO A 39 -8.83 -14.72 -4.85
C PRO A 39 -9.61 -13.59 -4.18
N PRO A 40 -10.89 -13.35 -4.53
CA PRO A 40 -11.73 -12.34 -3.88
C PRO A 40 -11.85 -12.53 -2.36
N LYS A 41 -11.75 -13.78 -1.88
CA LYS A 41 -11.74 -14.11 -0.45
C LYS A 41 -10.63 -13.35 0.31
N ALA A 42 -9.45 -13.16 -0.30
CA ALA A 42 -8.33 -12.48 0.34
C ALA A 42 -8.64 -11.00 0.67
N ALA A 43 -9.41 -10.31 -0.18
CA ALA A 43 -9.85 -8.94 0.10
C ALA A 43 -10.87 -8.88 1.24
N ARG A 44 -11.79 -9.85 1.30
CA ARG A 44 -12.74 -9.98 2.41
C ARG A 44 -12.02 -10.26 3.73
N ASP A 45 -11.12 -11.23 3.75
CA ASP A 45 -10.38 -11.61 4.95
C ASP A 45 -9.53 -10.43 5.46
N LEU A 46 -8.91 -9.66 4.55
CA LEU A 46 -8.15 -8.46 4.91
C LEU A 46 -9.04 -7.35 5.47
N ALA A 47 -10.22 -7.12 4.90
CA ALA A 47 -11.17 -6.16 5.44
C ALA A 47 -11.64 -6.56 6.85
N ASP A 48 -11.86 -7.86 7.08
CA ASP A 48 -12.27 -8.38 8.38
C ASP A 48 -11.12 -8.29 9.40
N ALA A 49 -9.87 -8.57 9.01
CA ALA A 49 -8.69 -8.38 9.83
C ALA A 49 -8.47 -6.90 10.22
N MET A 50 -8.62 -5.98 9.26
CA MET A 50 -8.60 -4.54 9.52
C MET A 50 -9.73 -4.13 10.48
N THR A 51 -10.91 -4.70 10.33
CA THR A 51 -12.06 -4.44 11.19
C THR A 51 -11.77 -4.85 12.63
N THR A 52 -11.26 -6.07 12.84
CA THR A 52 -10.89 -6.57 14.16
C THR A 52 -9.80 -5.71 14.81
N VAL A 53 -8.73 -5.41 14.08
CA VAL A 53 -7.55 -4.73 14.66
C VAL A 53 -7.80 -3.25 14.90
N LEU A 54 -8.53 -2.58 14.01
CA LEU A 54 -8.80 -1.13 14.06
C LEU A 54 -10.15 -0.80 14.69
N HIS A 55 -10.95 -1.79 15.03
CA HIS A 55 -12.30 -1.65 15.60
C HIS A 55 -13.18 -0.78 14.69
N LEU A 56 -13.23 -1.14 13.40
CA LEU A 56 -14.02 -0.41 12.41
C LEU A 56 -15.52 -0.65 12.65
N ARG A 57 -16.33 0.38 12.36
CA ARG A 57 -17.78 0.24 12.36
C ARG A 57 -18.26 -0.56 11.15
N PRO A 58 -19.45 -1.19 11.18
CA PRO A 58 -19.95 -2.00 10.08
C PRO A 58 -20.02 -1.28 8.73
N ASP A 59 -20.38 0.01 8.72
CA ASP A 59 -20.39 0.87 7.54
C ASP A 59 -18.98 1.03 6.94
N GLN A 60 -17.99 1.30 7.79
CA GLN A 60 -16.59 1.45 7.38
C GLN A 60 -16.02 0.12 6.88
N THR A 61 -16.34 -1.00 7.54
CA THR A 61 -15.95 -2.35 7.08
C THR A 61 -16.48 -2.65 5.69
N GLY A 62 -17.75 -2.33 5.42
CA GLY A 62 -18.37 -2.51 4.09
C GLY A 62 -17.63 -1.72 3.01
N GLN A 63 -17.31 -0.45 3.30
CA GLN A 63 -16.59 0.41 2.37
C GLN A 63 -15.13 -0.04 2.17
N VAL A 64 -14.43 -0.45 3.23
CA VAL A 64 -13.06 -1.00 3.13
C VAL A 64 -13.06 -2.26 2.27
N ARG A 65 -14.04 -3.15 2.47
CA ARG A 65 -14.18 -4.37 1.67
C ARG A 65 -14.38 -4.04 0.20
N GLN A 66 -15.19 -3.03 -0.12
CA GLN A 66 -15.40 -2.58 -1.50
C GLN A 66 -14.09 -2.08 -2.15
N VAL A 67 -13.33 -1.24 -1.45
CA VAL A 67 -12.02 -0.74 -1.92
C VAL A 67 -11.06 -1.91 -2.18
N LEU A 68 -10.94 -2.83 -1.23
CA LEU A 68 -10.03 -3.98 -1.35
C LEU A 68 -10.46 -4.95 -2.47
N ASN A 69 -11.76 -5.20 -2.64
CA ASN A 69 -12.27 -6.03 -3.74
C ASN A 69 -11.92 -5.40 -5.10
N SER A 70 -12.21 -4.12 -5.27
CA SER A 70 -11.88 -3.41 -6.52
C SER A 70 -10.37 -3.38 -6.78
N THR A 71 -9.57 -3.27 -5.72
CA THR A 71 -8.10 -3.34 -5.81
C THR A 71 -7.66 -4.71 -6.33
N VAL A 72 -8.21 -5.81 -5.79
CA VAL A 72 -7.90 -7.18 -6.24
C VAL A 72 -8.31 -7.40 -7.69
N GLU A 73 -9.46 -6.91 -8.12
CA GLU A 73 -9.90 -6.96 -9.53
C GLU A 73 -8.90 -6.24 -10.44
N GLN A 74 -8.50 -5.01 -10.09
CA GLN A 74 -7.52 -4.24 -10.85
C GLN A 74 -6.14 -4.93 -10.91
N VAL A 75 -5.68 -5.51 -9.80
CA VAL A 75 -4.42 -6.28 -9.73
C VAL A 75 -4.49 -7.50 -10.65
N ASN A 76 -5.58 -8.27 -10.59
CA ASN A 76 -5.77 -9.44 -11.42
C ASN A 76 -5.83 -9.08 -12.92
N ALA A 77 -6.54 -8.00 -13.26
CA ALA A 77 -6.57 -7.48 -14.63
C ALA A 77 -5.17 -7.05 -15.11
N ALA A 78 -4.39 -6.36 -14.28
CA ALA A 78 -3.02 -5.97 -14.61
C ALA A 78 -2.10 -7.20 -14.83
N ARG A 79 -2.25 -8.25 -14.01
CA ARG A 79 -1.51 -9.52 -14.17
C ARG A 79 -1.88 -10.26 -15.45
N GLN A 80 -3.12 -10.14 -15.93
CA GLN A 80 -3.53 -10.69 -17.22
C GLN A 80 -2.99 -9.87 -18.40
N GLN A 81 -2.87 -8.55 -18.23
CA GLN A 81 -2.45 -7.65 -19.29
C GLN A 81 -0.93 -7.63 -19.51
N TYR A 82 -0.15 -7.79 -18.44
CA TYR A 82 1.30 -7.63 -18.50
C TYR A 82 2.04 -8.92 -18.14
N PRO A 83 3.17 -9.23 -18.80
CA PRO A 83 3.98 -10.37 -18.43
C PRO A 83 4.42 -10.30 -16.97
N ALA A 84 4.53 -11.46 -16.33
CA ALA A 84 5.06 -11.58 -14.98
C ALA A 84 6.43 -10.93 -14.86
N LYS A 85 6.66 -10.27 -13.71
CA LYS A 85 7.92 -9.56 -13.38
C LYS A 85 8.32 -8.46 -14.37
N SER A 86 7.41 -8.02 -15.26
CA SER A 86 7.68 -6.92 -16.17
C SER A 86 7.69 -5.56 -15.45
N PRO A 87 8.50 -4.59 -15.91
CA PRO A 87 8.46 -3.22 -15.40
C PRO A 87 7.07 -2.58 -15.52
N GLN A 88 6.32 -2.92 -16.57
CA GLN A 88 4.95 -2.45 -16.83
C GLN A 88 3.98 -2.97 -15.77
N LEU A 89 4.07 -4.26 -15.42
CA LEU A 89 3.29 -4.84 -14.34
C LEU A 89 3.61 -4.14 -13.02
N ASN A 90 4.90 -3.97 -12.70
CA ASN A 90 5.31 -3.30 -11.47
C ASN A 90 4.78 -1.86 -11.38
N ALA A 91 4.85 -1.10 -12.48
CA ALA A 91 4.31 0.25 -12.54
C ALA A 91 2.78 0.28 -12.39
N ALA A 92 2.07 -0.68 -13.00
CA ALA A 92 0.62 -0.79 -12.85
C ALA A 92 0.23 -1.11 -11.40
N LEU A 93 0.89 -2.08 -10.78
CA LEU A 93 0.66 -2.46 -9.38
C LEU A 93 0.94 -1.30 -8.42
N GLN A 94 2.02 -0.53 -8.64
CA GLN A 94 2.32 0.66 -7.84
C GLN A 94 1.20 1.70 -7.93
N ARG A 95 0.66 1.97 -9.13
CA ARG A 95 -0.46 2.91 -9.31
C ARG A 95 -1.74 2.42 -8.62
N ILE A 96 -2.06 1.14 -8.77
CA ILE A 96 -3.23 0.52 -8.14
C ILE A 96 -3.14 0.61 -6.61
N ASN A 97 -1.97 0.27 -6.05
CA ASN A 97 -1.73 0.34 -4.61
C ASN A 97 -1.80 1.79 -4.09
N ALA A 98 -1.20 2.75 -4.79
CA ALA A 98 -1.26 4.16 -4.40
C ALA A 98 -2.69 4.72 -4.42
N LYS A 99 -3.50 4.32 -5.42
CA LYS A 99 -4.92 4.70 -5.48
C LYS A 99 -5.71 4.10 -4.31
N SER A 100 -5.56 2.80 -4.08
CA SER A 100 -6.20 2.10 -2.95
C SER A 100 -5.83 2.71 -1.61
N GLU A 101 -4.56 3.08 -1.42
CA GLU A 101 -4.09 3.76 -0.22
C GLU A 101 -4.74 5.14 -0.02
N GLY A 102 -4.91 5.92 -1.09
CA GLY A 102 -5.61 7.21 -1.06
C GLY A 102 -7.09 7.06 -0.67
N GLU A 103 -7.76 6.04 -1.22
CA GLU A 103 -9.16 5.72 -0.91
C GLU A 103 -9.30 5.28 0.56
N LEU A 104 -8.44 4.37 1.04
CA LEU A 104 -8.41 3.93 2.43
C LEU A 104 -8.12 5.09 3.39
N ARG A 105 -7.18 5.97 3.07
CA ARG A 105 -6.87 7.15 3.88
C ARG A 105 -8.06 8.09 3.99
N THR A 106 -8.78 8.29 2.91
CA THR A 106 -9.97 9.16 2.87
C THR A 106 -11.10 8.56 3.70
N LEU A 107 -11.35 7.25 3.53
CA LEU A 107 -12.41 6.51 4.21
C LEU A 107 -12.19 6.40 5.72
N LEU A 108 -10.96 6.05 6.13
CA LEU A 108 -10.62 5.85 7.54
C LEU A 108 -10.38 7.18 8.27
N GLY A 109 -9.99 8.22 7.54
CA GLY A 109 -9.52 9.47 8.11
C GLY A 109 -8.11 9.34 8.73
N PRO A 110 -7.49 10.47 9.13
CA PRO A 110 -6.08 10.50 9.50
C PRO A 110 -5.73 9.66 10.73
N THR A 111 -6.61 9.62 11.74
CA THR A 111 -6.36 8.87 12.99
C THR A 111 -6.34 7.37 12.75
N LYS A 112 -7.41 6.83 12.14
CA LYS A 112 -7.50 5.39 11.86
C LYS A 112 -6.53 4.94 10.77
N TYR A 113 -6.22 5.82 9.82
CA TYR A 113 -5.17 5.55 8.85
C TYR A 113 -3.78 5.44 9.50
N LYS A 114 -3.47 6.30 10.48
CA LYS A 114 -2.24 6.17 11.27
C LYS A 114 -2.23 4.87 12.09
N GLU A 115 -3.34 4.52 12.73
CA GLU A 115 -3.48 3.24 13.44
C GLU A 115 -3.26 2.04 12.51
N LEU A 116 -3.83 2.07 11.30
CA LEU A 116 -3.59 1.07 10.25
C LEU A 116 -2.09 0.91 9.98
N GLN A 117 -1.36 2.01 9.79
CA GLN A 117 0.08 1.97 9.53
C GLN A 117 0.86 1.37 10.71
N THR A 118 0.53 1.75 11.95
CA THR A 118 1.21 1.24 13.15
C THR A 118 0.88 -0.22 13.43
N LYS A 119 -0.36 -0.64 13.19
CA LYS A 119 -0.87 -1.98 13.53
C LYS A 119 -0.77 -2.99 12.38
N ARG A 120 -0.03 -2.66 11.32
CA ARG A 120 0.18 -3.60 10.20
C ARG A 120 0.64 -4.98 10.61
N PRO A 121 1.61 -5.15 11.52
CA PRO A 121 2.02 -6.50 11.93
C PRO A 121 0.87 -7.29 12.56
N GLN A 122 0.00 -6.62 13.32
CA GLN A 122 -1.18 -7.23 13.94
C GLN A 122 -2.21 -7.65 12.89
N ILE A 123 -2.44 -6.82 11.86
CA ILE A 123 -3.33 -7.15 10.74
C ILE A 123 -2.79 -8.35 9.94
N GLN A 124 -1.48 -8.40 9.72
CA GLN A 124 -0.85 -9.54 9.04
C GLN A 124 -0.95 -10.83 9.86
N ALA A 125 -0.75 -10.76 11.19
CA ALA A 125 -0.96 -11.90 12.08
C ALA A 125 -2.42 -12.37 12.07
N GLU A 126 -3.37 -11.43 12.16
CA GLU A 126 -4.80 -11.73 12.06
C GLU A 126 -5.17 -12.40 10.73
N MET A 127 -4.54 -11.99 9.63
CA MET A 127 -4.70 -12.64 8.31
C MET A 127 -4.15 -14.06 8.27
N GLN A 128 -3.10 -14.39 9.02
CA GLN A 128 -2.57 -15.76 9.11
C GLN A 128 -3.54 -16.70 9.80
N HIS A 129 -4.30 -16.21 10.79
CA HIS A 129 -5.35 -16.99 11.45
C HIS A 129 -6.58 -17.26 10.56
N ARG A 130 -6.68 -16.59 9.41
CA ARG A 130 -7.84 -16.62 8.49
C ARG A 130 -7.58 -17.38 7.18
N GLN A 131 -6.35 -17.85 6.98
CA GLN A 131 -5.95 -18.71 5.86
C GLN A 131 -6.38 -20.16 6.09
#